data_AF-A0AAW8AUT6-F1
#
_entry.id   AF-A0AAW8AUT6-F1
#
_cell.length_a   1.000
_cell.length_b   1.000
_cell.length_c   1.000
_cell.angle_alpha   90.00
_cell.angle_beta   90.00
_cell.angle_gamma   90.00
#
_symmetry.space_group_name_H-M   'P 1'
#
loop_
_entity.id
_entity.type
_entity.pdbx_description
1 polymer ?
#
loop_
_entity_poly.entity_id
_entity_poly.type
_entity_poly.pdbx_seq_one_letter_code
_entity_poly.pdbx_strand_id
1 'polypeptide(L)'
;MRYYEKIDGSKYRNIWVVGDLHGCYTNLMNKLDTIGFDNKKDLLISVGDLVDRGAENVECLELITFPWFRAVRGNHEQMMIDGLSERGNVNHWLLN
;
A
#
# COMPACT_ATOMS: atom_id res chain seq x y z
N MET A 1 -12.79 9.80 -5.83
CA MET A 1 -12.51 8.38 -5.51
C MET A 1 -13.70 7.55 -5.93
N ARG A 2 -13.48 6.40 -6.59
CA ARG A 2 -14.53 5.42 -6.93
C ARG A 2 -14.25 4.14 -6.15
N TYR A 3 -15.30 3.49 -5.63
CA TYR A 3 -15.15 2.25 -4.85
C TYR A 3 -14.50 1.10 -5.64
N TYR A 4 -14.67 1.10 -6.96
CA TYR A 4 -14.12 0.09 -7.86
C TYR A 4 -13.19 0.74 -8.87
N GLU A 5 -12.04 0.12 -9.06
CA GLU A 5 -11.06 0.46 -10.09
C GLU A 5 -10.76 -0.80 -10.92
N LYS A 6 -10.55 -0.62 -12.22
CA LYS A 6 -10.16 -1.70 -13.14
C LYS A 6 -8.77 -1.41 -13.67
N ILE A 7 -7.93 -2.42 -13.72
CA ILE A 7 -6.59 -2.36 -14.28
C ILE A 7 -6.53 -3.31 -15.47
N ASP A 8 -6.06 -2.82 -16.62
CA ASP A 8 -5.80 -3.63 -17.81
C ASP A 8 -4.43 -4.30 -17.68
N GLY A 9 -4.44 -5.61 -17.40
CA GLY A 9 -3.22 -6.39 -17.21
C GLY A 9 -2.32 -6.45 -18.45
N SER A 10 -2.85 -6.21 -19.66
CA SER A 10 -2.05 -6.22 -20.90
C SER A 10 -1.01 -5.09 -20.97
N LYS A 11 -1.12 -4.08 -20.09
CA LYS A 11 -0.19 -2.96 -19.99
C LYS A 11 1.10 -3.28 -19.23
N TYR A 12 1.17 -4.44 -18.58
CA TYR A 12 2.26 -4.82 -17.70
C TYR A 12 2.83 -6.17 -18.11
N ARG A 13 4.11 -6.37 -17.83
CA ARG A 13 4.82 -7.63 -18.10
C ARG A 13 4.49 -8.67 -17.03
N ASN A 14 4.81 -8.37 -15.77
CA ASN A 14 4.46 -9.19 -14.62
C ASN A 14 3.57 -8.41 -13.65
N ILE A 15 2.66 -9.10 -12.97
CA ILE A 15 1.80 -8.51 -11.94
C ILE A 15 1.89 -9.38 -10.69
N TRP A 16 2.22 -8.77 -9.57
CA TRP A 16 2.30 -9.41 -8.26
C TRP A 16 1.26 -8.84 -7.31
N VAL A 17 0.80 -9.66 -6.38
CA VAL A 17 -0.05 -9.22 -5.27
C VAL A 17 0.71 -9.43 -3.97
N VAL A 18 0.77 -8.41 -3.12
CA VAL A 18 1.38 -8.47 -1.79
C VAL A 18 0.31 -8.28 -0.71
N GLY A 19 0.49 -9.02 0.38
CA GLY A 19 -0.31 -8.86 1.59
C GLY A 19 0.01 -7.56 2.33
N ASP A 20 -0.45 -7.51 3.58
CA ASP A 20 -0.29 -6.40 4.52
C ASP A 20 1.21 -6.07 4.68
N LEU A 21 1.57 -4.79 4.54
CA LEU A 21 2.96 -4.36 4.66
C LEU A 21 3.32 -3.88 6.06
N HIS A 22 2.40 -3.20 6.75
CA HIS A 22 2.59 -2.69 8.11
C HIS A 22 4.00 -2.12 8.34
N GLY A 23 4.40 -1.11 7.56
CA GLY A 23 5.69 -0.45 7.71
C GLY A 23 6.92 -1.35 7.55
N CYS A 24 6.83 -2.45 6.78
CA CYS A 24 7.96 -3.35 6.45
C CYS A 24 8.55 -3.05 5.07
N TYR A 25 8.88 -1.79 4.79
CA TYR A 25 9.37 -1.32 3.49
C TYR A 25 10.65 -2.03 3.05
N THR A 26 11.67 -2.13 3.91
CA THR A 26 12.93 -2.79 3.57
C THR A 26 12.72 -4.26 3.20
N ASN A 27 11.81 -4.97 3.89
CA ASN A 27 11.48 -6.36 3.52
C ASN A 27 10.85 -6.43 2.14
N LEU A 28 9.89 -5.55 1.84
CA LEU A 28 9.29 -5.47 0.51
C LEU A 28 10.34 -5.25 -0.57
N MET A 29 11.20 -4.23 -0.41
CA MET A 29 12.21 -3.90 -1.41
C MET A 29 13.20 -5.05 -1.64
N ASN A 30 13.62 -5.75 -0.59
CA ASN A 30 14.46 -6.94 -0.71
C ASN A 30 13.77 -8.08 -1.48
N LYS A 31 12.46 -8.26 -1.31
CA LYS A 31 11.70 -9.27 -2.08
C LYS A 31 11.55 -8.87 -3.54
N LEU A 32 11.29 -7.60 -3.82
CA LEU A 32 11.21 -7.08 -5.18
C LEU A 32 12.53 -7.25 -5.93
N ASP A 33 13.66 -6.99 -5.25
CA ASP A 33 14.99 -7.26 -5.79
C ASP A 33 15.20 -8.75 -6.08
N THR A 34 14.85 -9.62 -5.11
CA THR A 34 14.99 -11.08 -5.24
C THR A 34 14.23 -11.66 -6.43
N ILE A 35 13.01 -11.15 -6.71
CA ILE A 35 12.18 -11.63 -7.83
C ILE A 35 12.50 -10.91 -9.16
N GLY A 36 13.46 -9.97 -9.16
CA GLY A 36 13.82 -9.19 -10.34
C GLY A 36 12.68 -8.28 -10.84
N PHE A 37 11.95 -7.67 -9.91
CA PHE A 37 10.86 -6.74 -10.23
C PHE A 37 11.39 -5.52 -10.99
N ASP A 38 10.80 -5.21 -12.14
CA ASP A 38 11.15 -4.06 -12.97
C ASP A 38 10.02 -3.02 -12.90
N ASN A 39 10.23 -1.95 -12.12
CA ASN A 39 9.24 -0.91 -11.90
C ASN A 39 8.85 -0.10 -13.15
N LYS A 40 9.54 -0.30 -14.29
CA LYS A 40 9.17 0.30 -15.58
C LYS A 40 8.27 -0.60 -16.42
N LYS A 41 8.14 -1.88 -16.06
CA LYS A 41 7.43 -2.91 -16.85
C LYS A 41 6.39 -3.68 -16.05
N ASP A 42 6.57 -3.80 -14.75
CA ASP A 42 5.76 -4.63 -13.86
C ASP A 42 4.82 -3.78 -12.99
N LEU A 43 3.84 -4.45 -12.41
CA LEU A 43 2.88 -3.88 -11.47
C LEU A 43 2.92 -4.65 -10.15
N LEU A 44 2.92 -3.92 -9.05
CA LEU A 44 2.68 -4.47 -7.71
C LEU A 44 1.32 -3.98 -7.20
N ILE A 45 0.46 -4.93 -6.81
CA ILE A 45 -0.84 -4.66 -6.20
C ILE A 45 -0.77 -5.03 -4.71
N SER A 46 -1.11 -4.11 -3.82
CA SER A 46 -1.22 -4.35 -2.38
C SER A 46 -2.69 -4.49 -1.95
N VAL A 47 -2.93 -5.37 -0.98
CA VAL A 47 -4.22 -5.52 -0.31
C VAL A 47 -4.56 -4.41 0.70
N GLY A 48 -3.68 -3.42 0.88
CA GLY A 48 -3.80 -2.36 1.88
C GLY A 48 -2.95 -2.63 3.11
N ASP A 49 -3.27 -1.95 4.21
CA ASP A 49 -2.57 -2.04 5.50
C ASP A 49 -1.05 -1.80 5.32
N LEU A 50 -0.75 -0.63 4.77
CA LEU A 50 0.60 -0.12 4.51
C LEU A 50 1.23 0.45 5.78
N VAL A 51 0.40 1.06 6.63
CA VAL A 51 0.83 1.77 7.86
C VAL A 51 0.51 0.98 9.13
N ASP A 52 0.95 1.53 10.25
CA ASP A 52 0.93 1.00 11.60
C ASP A 52 1.78 -0.27 11.81
N ARG A 53 1.98 -0.62 13.09
CA ARG A 53 2.69 -1.79 13.64
C ARG A 53 4.21 -1.83 13.34
N GLY A 54 4.65 -1.51 12.13
CA GLY A 54 6.06 -1.51 11.74
C GLY A 54 6.77 -0.17 11.92
N ALA A 55 8.00 -0.11 11.41
CA ALA A 55 8.89 1.04 11.57
C ALA A 55 8.84 2.01 10.39
N GLU A 56 8.70 1.50 9.17
CA GLU A 56 8.90 2.23 7.91
C GLU A 56 7.55 2.64 7.29
N ASN A 57 6.65 3.18 8.14
CA ASN A 57 5.25 3.45 7.77
C ASN A 57 5.13 4.51 6.67
N VAL A 58 5.97 5.55 6.73
CA VAL A 58 5.93 6.66 5.77
C VAL A 58 6.42 6.16 4.41
N GLU A 59 7.47 5.36 4.40
CA GLU A 59 8.06 4.73 3.22
C GLU A 59 7.05 3.78 2.55
N CYS A 60 6.34 2.97 3.33
CA CYS A 60 5.25 2.13 2.81
C CYS A 60 4.08 2.96 2.27
N LEU A 61 3.66 4.03 2.95
CA LEU A 61 2.56 4.88 2.48
C LEU A 61 2.93 5.65 1.20
N GLU A 62 4.18 6.10 1.08
CA GLU A 62 4.68 6.81 -0.09
C GLU A 62 4.62 5.95 -1.36
N LEU A 63 4.60 4.61 -1.23
CA LEU A 63 4.48 3.69 -2.37
C LEU A 63 3.29 4.01 -3.28
N ILE A 64 2.16 4.47 -2.72
CA ILE A 64 0.94 4.79 -3.49
C ILE A 64 1.13 5.94 -4.48
N THR A 65 2.21 6.70 -4.35
CA THR A 65 2.55 7.80 -5.27
C THR A 65 3.22 7.32 -6.55
N PHE A 66 3.70 6.07 -6.60
CA PHE A 66 4.41 5.54 -7.77
C PHE A 66 3.49 4.87 -8.79
N PRO A 67 3.73 5.06 -10.10
CA PRO A 67 2.89 4.47 -11.17
C PRO A 67 2.90 2.94 -11.24
N TRP A 68 3.89 2.27 -10.63
CA TRP A 68 4.05 0.81 -10.63
C TRP A 68 3.41 0.14 -9.40
N PHE A 69 2.86 0.92 -8.47
CA PHE A 69 2.21 0.44 -7.26
C PHE A 69 0.72 0.79 -7.28
N ARG A 70 -0.13 -0.16 -6.90
CA ARG A 70 -1.57 0.06 -6.67
C ARG A 70 -1.94 -0.57 -5.36
N ALA A 71 -2.72 0.12 -4.54
CA ALA A 71 -3.23 -0.43 -3.30
C ALA A 71 -4.75 -0.29 -3.27
N VAL A 72 -5.42 -1.29 -2.73
CA VAL A 72 -6.76 -1.10 -2.19
C VAL A 72 -6.65 -0.49 -0.79
N ARG A 73 -7.68 0.20 -0.34
CA ARG A 73 -7.69 0.81 0.99
C ARG A 73 -7.88 -0.27 2.06
N GLY A 74 -6.92 -0.39 2.98
CA GLY A 74 -7.03 -1.23 4.18
C GLY A 74 -7.79 -0.53 5.31
N ASN A 75 -8.10 -1.28 6.37
CA ASN A 75 -8.74 -0.71 7.56
C ASN A 75 -7.79 0.20 8.33
N HIS A 76 -6.48 -0.07 8.32
CA HIS A 76 -5.49 0.80 8.94
C HIS A 76 -5.42 2.16 8.25
N GLU A 77 -5.41 2.21 6.91
CA GLU A 77 -5.51 3.48 6.20
C GLU A 77 -6.84 4.20 6.48
N GLN A 78 -7.95 3.47 6.60
CA GLN A 78 -9.24 4.08 6.92
C GLN A 78 -9.22 4.71 8.32
N MET A 79 -8.65 4.01 9.32
CA MET A 79 -8.48 4.54 10.67
C MET A 79 -7.56 5.76 10.71
N MET A 80 -6.46 5.75 9.96
CA MET A 80 -5.57 6.91 9.79
C MET A 80 -6.32 8.11 9.20
N ILE A 81 -7.05 7.90 8.11
CA ILE A 81 -7.83 8.95 7.43
C ILE A 81 -8.89 9.54 8.37
N ASP A 82 -9.63 8.68 9.06
CA ASP A 82 -10.67 9.11 10.00
C ASP A 82 -10.07 9.75 11.24
N GLY A 83 -8.89 9.33 11.69
CA GLY A 83 -8.21 9.93 12.85
C GLY A 83 -7.62 11.31 12.58
N LEU A 84 -7.16 11.56 11.35
CA LEU A 84 -6.56 12.84 10.94
C LEU A 84 -7.57 13.81 10.31
N SER A 85 -8.80 13.38 10.05
CA SER A 85 -9.84 14.24 9.50
C SER A 85 -10.31 15.29 10.51
N GLU A 86 -10.56 16.54 10.06
CA GLU A 86 -11.04 17.63 10.91
C GLU A 86 -12.32 17.31 11.70
N ARG A 87 -13.18 16.44 11.14
CA ARG A 87 -14.44 15.99 11.76
C ARG A 87 -14.42 14.54 12.23
N GLY A 88 -13.24 13.94 12.21
CA GLY A 88 -13.05 12.53 12.49
C GLY A 88 -12.86 12.22 13.97
N ASN A 89 -12.51 10.96 14.27
CA ASN A 89 -12.30 10.51 15.65
C ASN A 89 -11.09 9.57 15.72
N VAL A 90 -10.02 10.08 16.35
CA VAL A 90 -8.74 9.37 16.50
C VAL A 90 -8.81 8.19 17.46
N ASN A 91 -9.83 8.08 18.32
CA ASN A 91 -9.88 7.07 19.37
C ASN A 91 -9.88 5.64 18.81
N HIS A 92 -10.57 5.40 17.70
CA HIS A 92 -10.58 4.07 17.09
C HIS A 92 -9.18 3.68 16.59
N TRP A 93 -8.42 4.64 16.06
CA TRP A 93 -7.05 4.42 15.61
C TRP A 93 -6.07 4.21 16.77
N LEU A 94 -6.21 4.96 17.87
CA LEU A 94 -5.34 4.82 19.05
C LEU A 94 -5.55 3.52 19.83
N LEU A 95 -6.68 2.82 19.63
CA LEU A 95 -7.02 1.57 20.32
C LEU A 95 -6.63 0.31 19.53
N ASN A 96 -5.99 0.48 18.37
CA ASN A 96 -5.64 -0.59 17.42
C ASN A 96 -4.27 -1.26 17.69
#